data_AF-A0A5I3I6V0-F1
#
_entry.id   AF-A0A5I3I6V0-F1
#
_cell.length_a   1.000
_cell.length_b   1.000
_cell.length_c   1.000
_cell.angle_alpha   90.00
_cell.angle_beta   90.00
_cell.angle_gamma   90.00
#
_symmetry.space_group_name_H-M   'P 1'
#
loop_
_entity.id
_entity.type
_entity.pdbx_description
1 polymer ?
#
loop_
_entity_poly.entity_id
_entity_poly.type
_entity_poly.pdbx_seq_one_letter_code
_entity_poly.pdbx_strand_id
1 'polypeptide(L)' 'MRNIETRITKTGPDDAGLNQLLTDARMEERRARASAMAARLDSLACHITSRQLNHVETAELLRIARRRSTDD' A
#
# COMPACT_ATOMS: atom_id res chain seq x y z
N MET A 1 -16.77 9.79 13.07
CA MET A 1 -15.80 9.67 14.19
C MET A 1 -14.40 9.86 13.62
N ARG A 2 -13.60 10.80 14.13
CA ARG A 2 -12.17 10.90 13.75
C ARG A 2 -11.36 10.14 14.80
N ASN A 3 -10.64 9.11 14.38
CA ASN A 3 -9.68 8.42 15.23
C ASN A 3 -8.44 9.32 15.36
N ILE A 4 -8.38 10.13 16.43
CA ILE A 4 -7.21 10.95 16.74
C ILE A 4 -6.58 10.33 17.99
N GLU A 5 -5.51 9.58 17.80
CA GLU A 5 -4.63 9.12 18.88
C GLU A 5 -3.57 10.18 19.16
N THR A 6 -3.59 10.78 20.35
CA THR A 6 -2.52 11.68 20.80
C THR A 6 -1.40 10.85 21.42
N ARG A 7 -0.22 10.83 20.78
CA ARG A 7 0.98 10.16 21.31
C ARG A 7 2.00 11.19 21.77
N ILE A 8 2.49 11.04 23.00
CA ILE A 8 3.57 11.88 23.55
C ILE A 8 4.89 11.17 23.30
N THR A 9 5.71 11.70 22.39
CA THR A 9 7.08 11.24 22.15
C THR A 9 8.06 12.07 22.97
N LYS A 10 8.85 11.39 23.81
CA LYS A 10 9.96 12.03 24.53
C LYS A 10 11.08 12.31 23.54
N THR A 11 11.42 13.58 23.35
CA THR A 11 12.56 14.01 22.54
C THR A 11 13.74 14.31 23.47
N GLY A 12 14.86 13.62 23.25
CA GLY A 12 16.14 13.91 23.92
C GLY A 12 16.89 15.04 23.19
N PRO A 13 18.08 15.44 23.68
CA PRO A 13 18.92 16.46 23.04
C PRO A 13 19.34 16.13 21.60
N ASP A 14 19.21 14.87 21.20
CA ASP A 14 19.65 14.30 19.93
C ASP A 14 18.50 13.95 18.97
N ASP A 15 17.26 14.32 19.30
CA ASP A 15 16.04 14.02 18.51
C ASP A 15 15.81 12.53 18.20
N ALA A 16 16.46 11.61 18.92
CA ALA A 16 16.39 10.17 18.66
C ALA A 16 14.94 9.64 18.66
N GLY A 17 14.08 10.19 19.54
CA GLY A 17 12.66 9.86 19.60
C GLY A 17 11.86 10.24 18.34
N LEU A 18 12.21 11.35 17.68
CA LEU A 18 11.55 11.76 16.43
C LEU A 18 12.00 10.90 15.24
N ASN A 19 13.29 10.59 15.17
CA ASN A 19 13.84 9.71 14.14
C ASN A 19 13.25 8.30 14.22
N GLN A 20 13.06 7.78 15.44
CA GLN A 20 12.36 6.52 15.64
C GLN A 20 10.90 6.59 15.18
N LEU A 21 10.16 7.63 15.57
CA LEU A 21 8.77 7.82 15.15
C LEU A 21 8.63 7.90 13.63
N LEU A 22 9.52 8.63 12.96
CA LEU A 22 9.54 8.75 11.50
C LEU A 22 9.84 7.40 10.83
N THR A 23 10.76 6.62 11.41
CA THR A 23 11.10 5.29 10.92
C THR A 23 9.92 4.34 11.05
N ASP A 24 9.26 4.32 12.20
CA ASP A 24 8.07 3.49 12.45
C ASP A 24 6.93 3.87 11.51
N ALA A 25 6.66 5.17 11.32
CA ALA A 25 5.64 5.65 10.40
C ALA A 25 5.93 5.25 8.94
N ARG A 26 7.18 5.37 8.48
CA ARG A 26 7.59 4.92 7.13
C ARG A 26 7.43 3.42 6.95
N MET A 27 7.75 2.64 7.97
CA MET A 27 7.59 1.18 7.93
C MET A 27 6.12 0.77 7.89
N GLU A 28 5.27 1.44 8.68
CA GLU A 28 3.82 1.20 8.66
C GLU A 28 3.22 1.58 7.30
N GLU A 29 3.59 2.73 6.75
CA GLU A 29 3.16 3.16 5.43
C GLU A 29 3.60 2.17 4.33
N ARG A 30 4.84 1.65 4.40
CA ARG A 30 5.33 0.61 3.49
C ARG A 30 4.51 -0.67 3.59
N ARG A 31 4.17 -1.09 4.81
CA ARG A 31 3.31 -2.27 5.05
C ARG A 31 1.90 -2.04 4.49
N ALA A 32 1.29 -0.90 4.77
CA ALA A 32 -0.02 -0.55 4.25
C ALA A 32 -0.05 -0.58 2.72
N ARG A 33 0.97 0.00 2.06
CA ARG A 33 1.11 -0.06 0.60
C ARG A 33 1.25 -1.50 0.08
N ALA A 34 2.05 -2.33 0.75
CA ALA A 34 2.22 -3.73 0.38
C ALA A 34 0.91 -4.51 0.51
N SER A 35 0.17 -4.33 1.60
CA SER A 35 -1.15 -4.94 1.82
C SER A 35 -2.16 -4.49 0.77
N ALA A 36 -2.20 -3.20 0.44
CA ALA A 36 -3.07 -2.68 -0.63
C ALA A 36 -2.70 -3.25 -2.00
N MET A 37 -1.41 -3.49 -2.26
CA MET A 37 -0.97 -4.13 -3.50
C MET A 37 -1.36 -5.61 -3.55
N ALA A 38 -1.19 -6.36 -2.45
CA ALA A 38 -1.60 -7.75 -2.35
C ALA A 38 -3.10 -7.94 -2.63
N ALA A 39 -3.95 -7.16 -1.97
CA ALA A 39 -5.40 -7.20 -2.18
C ALA A 39 -5.81 -6.89 -3.64
N ARG A 40 -5.08 -5.99 -4.31
CA ARG A 40 -5.29 -5.70 -5.73
C ARG A 40 -4.88 -6.88 -6.62
N LEU A 41 -3.76 -7.53 -6.33
CA LEU A 41 -3.34 -8.73 -7.07
C LEU A 41 -4.35 -9.87 -6.92
N ASP A 42 -4.91 -10.08 -5.72
CA ASP A 42 -5.97 -11.07 -5.49
C ASP A 42 -7.23 -10.75 -6.32
N SER A 43 -7.64 -9.48 -6.35
CA SER A 43 -8.77 -9.03 -7.17
C SER A 43 -8.53 -9.26 -8.67
N LEU A 44 -7.32 -8.99 -9.16
CA LEU A 44 -6.94 -9.27 -10.55
C LEU A 44 -6.97 -10.77 -10.85
N ALA A 45 -6.44 -11.61 -9.96
CA ALA A 45 -6.46 -13.06 -10.13
C ALA A 45 -7.89 -13.62 -10.18
N CYS A 46 -8.76 -13.15 -9.28
CA CYS A 46 -10.19 -13.46 -9.32
C CYS A 46 -10.84 -13.01 -10.64
N HIS A 47 -10.50 -11.82 -11.14
CA HIS A 47 -11.04 -11.30 -12.39
C HIS A 47 -10.60 -12.15 -13.60
N ILE A 48 -9.31 -12.47 -13.70
CA ILE A 48 -8.74 -13.33 -14.76
C ILE A 48 -9.43 -14.69 -14.77
N THR A 49 -9.57 -15.32 -13.59
CA THR A 49 -10.17 -16.65 -13.44
C THR A 49 -11.66 -16.64 -13.78
N SER A 50 -12.41 -15.69 -13.24
CA SER A 50 -13.87 -15.60 -13.45
C SER A 50 -14.24 -15.28 -14.90
N ARG A 51 -13.41 -14.53 -15.62
CA ARG A 51 -13.61 -14.17 -17.02
C ARG A 51 -12.92 -15.12 -18.00
N GLN A 52 -12.17 -16.10 -17.49
CA GLN A 52 -11.38 -17.04 -18.30
C GLN A 52 -10.50 -16.32 -19.33
N LEU A 53 -9.86 -15.22 -18.90
CA LEU A 53 -9.08 -14.38 -19.80
C LEU A 53 -7.90 -15.16 -20.38
N ASN A 54 -7.62 -14.94 -21.65
CA ASN A 54 -6.41 -15.45 -22.28
C ASN A 54 -5.18 -14.62 -21.89
N HIS A 55 -4.00 -15.06 -22.33
CA HIS A 55 -2.73 -14.42 -22.01
C HIS A 55 -2.62 -12.97 -22.54
N VAL A 56 -3.22 -12.65 -23.69
CA VAL A 56 -3.22 -11.30 -24.27
C VAL A 56 -4.10 -10.35 -23.46
N GLU A 57 -5.32 -10.79 -23.14
CA GLU A 57 -6.28 -10.02 -22.33
C GLU A 57 -5.74 -9.78 -20.92
N THR A 58 -5.12 -10.80 -20.34
CA THR A 58 -4.47 -10.70 -19.04
C THR A 58 -3.33 -9.67 -19.08
N ALA A 59 -2.48 -9.70 -20.10
CA ALA A 59 -1.40 -8.74 -20.24
C ALA A 59 -1.91 -7.29 -20.37
N GLU A 60 -3.02 -7.08 -21.10
CA GLU A 60 -3.62 -5.75 -21.21
C GLU A 60 -4.27 -5.28 -19.91
N LEU A 61 -4.97 -6.18 -19.21
CA LEU A 61 -5.52 -5.89 -17.88
C LEU A 61 -4.42 -5.47 -16.91
N LEU A 62 -3.27 -6.13 -16.91
CA LEU A 62 -2.11 -5.76 -16.09
C LEU A 62 -1.56 -4.37 -16.45
N ARG A 63 -1.51 -3.99 -17.73
CA ARG A 63 -1.10 -2.64 -18.16
C ARG A 63 -2.08 -1.57 -17.69
N ILE A 64 -3.38 -1.85 -17.74
CA ILE A 64 -4.44 -0.95 -17.25
C ILE A 64 -4.33 -0.79 -15.73
N ALA A 65 -4.20 -1.91 -15.00
CA ALA A 65 -4.06 -1.89 -13.55
C ALA A 65 -2.83 -1.08 -13.12
N ARG A 66 -1.70 -1.23 -13.82
CA ARG A 66 -0.50 -0.41 -13.60
C ARG A 66 -0.74 1.07 -13.86
N ARG A 67 -1.41 1.45 -14.95
CA ARG A 67 -1.70 2.86 -15.26
C ARG A 67 -2.53 3.50 -14.15
N ARG A 68 -3.58 2.81 -13.69
CA ARG A 68 -4.43 3.28 -12.59
C ARG A 68 -3.65 3.52 -11.29
N SER A 69 -2.60 2.74 -11.02
CA SER A 69 -1.76 2.95 -9.82
C SER A 69 -0.79 4.14 -9.90
N THR A 70 -0.61 4.74 -11.07
CA THR A 70 0.23 5.95 -11.24
C THR A 70 -0.58 7.25 -11.10
N ASP A 71 -1.91 7.15 -11.25
CA ASP A 71 -2.82 8.31 -11.21
C ASP A 71 -3.38 8.59 -9.79
N ASP A 72 -3.23 7.66 -8.83
CA ASP A 72 -3.56 7.79 -7.40
C ASP A 72 -2.38 8.37 -6.58
#